data_AF-X1MR49-F1
#
_entry.id   AF-X1MR49-F1
#
_cell.length_a   1.000
_cell.length_b   1.000
_cell.length_c   1.000
_cell.angle_alpha   90.00
_cell.angle_beta   90.00
_cell.angle_gamma   90.00
#
_symmetry.space_group_name_H-M   'P 1'
#
loop_
_entity.id
_entity.type
_entity.pdbx_description
1 polymer ?
#
loop_
_entity_poly.entity_id
_entity_poly.type
_entity_poly.pdbx_seq_one_letter_code
_entity_poly.pdbx_strand_id
1 'polypeptide(L)'
;DYLTKSFNKLRKRKLIRERIAGGAWFVQNTWNWETSQHHPHLHLLLDSVYIDKKDLASEWFKCTGNSYIIDIREIYNTSNAVKEVARYSATPCDLREFPKDRYLEIYDACFNRKMCGSWGTLKGISFKPKSMIEPEDKIEMASGAMVFAMRNEDDNARAIWLMCTGHGPVIQGVDMDHIVREGYEEHMNSPPKFHPQIRFNFAA
;
A
#
# COMPACT_ATOMS: atom_id res chain seq x y z
N ASP A 1 -0.21 -12.12 4.88
CA ASP A 1 0.66 -12.40 6.05
C ASP A 1 1.73 -13.46 5.78
N TYR A 2 1.37 -14.67 5.30
CA TYR A 2 2.31 -15.77 5.02
C TYR A 2 3.61 -15.33 4.30
N LEU A 3 3.53 -14.56 3.21
CA LEU A 3 4.69 -14.04 2.46
C LEU A 3 5.67 -13.26 3.36
N THR A 4 5.17 -12.29 4.13
CA THR A 4 5.96 -11.46 5.06
C THR A 4 6.53 -12.29 6.21
N LYS A 5 5.78 -13.28 6.72
CA LYS A 5 6.27 -14.25 7.71
C LYS A 5 7.41 -15.11 7.16
N SER A 6 7.29 -15.64 5.94
CA SER A 6 8.34 -16.41 5.27
C SER A 6 9.58 -15.56 4.99
N PHE A 7 9.42 -14.29 4.59
CA PHE A 7 10.54 -13.36 4.46
C PHE A 7 11.22 -13.04 5.79
N ASN A 8 10.45 -12.90 6.87
CA ASN A 8 11.00 -12.73 8.22
C ASN A 8 11.75 -13.97 8.73
N LYS A 9 11.43 -15.18 8.25
CA LYS A 9 12.26 -16.37 8.46
C LYS A 9 13.53 -16.30 7.61
N LEU A 10 13.41 -15.97 6.31
CA LEU A 10 14.54 -15.88 5.37
C LEU A 10 15.63 -14.94 5.90
N ARG A 11 15.26 -13.72 6.34
CA ARG A 11 16.19 -12.75 6.94
C ARG A 11 16.94 -13.22 8.19
N LYS A 12 16.51 -14.31 8.84
CA LYS A 12 17.18 -14.90 10.01
C LYS A 12 18.11 -16.06 9.66
N ARG A 13 18.08 -16.56 8.42
CA ARG A 13 18.91 -17.67 7.95
C ARG A 13 20.39 -17.27 7.92
N LYS A 14 21.29 -18.22 8.19
CA LYS A 14 22.74 -17.98 8.30
C LYS A 14 23.31 -17.33 7.02
N LEU A 15 23.09 -17.97 5.87
CA LEU A 15 23.52 -17.48 4.55
C LEU A 15 23.06 -16.04 4.30
N ILE A 16 21.81 -15.74 4.61
CA ILE A 16 21.23 -14.40 4.41
C ILE A 16 21.89 -13.37 5.32
N ARG A 17 22.09 -13.69 6.60
CA ARG A 17 22.76 -12.79 7.56
C ARG A 17 24.24 -12.55 7.26
N GLU A 18 24.92 -13.49 6.62
CA GLU A 18 26.34 -13.41 6.27
C GLU A 18 26.58 -12.68 4.94
N ARG A 19 25.57 -12.61 4.07
CA ARG A 19 25.70 -12.04 2.71
C ARG A 19 24.99 -10.70 2.51
N ILE A 20 23.89 -10.44 3.24
CA ILE A 20 23.06 -9.23 3.11
C ILE A 20 23.22 -8.34 4.33
N ALA A 21 23.84 -7.16 4.14
CA ALA A 21 24.03 -6.15 5.17
C ALA A 21 22.75 -5.35 5.46
N GLY A 22 21.89 -5.16 4.44
CA GLY A 22 20.66 -4.40 4.55
C GLY A 22 19.80 -4.46 3.29
N GLY A 23 18.72 -3.69 3.29
CA GLY A 23 17.86 -3.57 2.12
C GLY A 23 16.54 -2.85 2.35
N ALA A 24 15.80 -2.71 1.27
CA ALA A 24 14.40 -2.31 1.22
C ALA A 24 13.54 -3.43 0.63
N TRP A 25 12.28 -3.53 1.03
CA TRP A 25 11.33 -4.52 0.54
C TRP A 25 9.97 -3.87 0.27
N PHE A 26 9.27 -4.38 -0.74
CA PHE A 26 7.97 -3.92 -1.19
C PHE A 26 7.09 -5.13 -1.50
N VAL A 27 5.92 -5.19 -0.88
CA VAL A 27 4.87 -6.17 -1.17
C VAL A 27 3.99 -5.59 -2.26
N GLN A 28 3.84 -6.35 -3.35
CA GLN A 28 2.85 -6.07 -4.37
C GLN A 28 1.81 -7.20 -4.36
N ASN A 29 0.53 -6.87 -4.50
CA ASN A 29 -0.53 -7.86 -4.71
C ASN A 29 -1.13 -7.64 -6.10
N THR A 30 -1.03 -8.64 -6.96
CA THR A 30 -1.70 -8.70 -8.28
C THR A 30 -2.72 -9.84 -8.31
N TRP A 31 -3.54 -9.88 -9.35
CA TRP A 31 -4.48 -10.97 -9.60
C TRP A 31 -3.99 -11.87 -10.72
N ASN A 32 -4.01 -13.18 -10.52
CA ASN A 32 -3.85 -14.13 -11.61
C ASN A 32 -5.25 -14.50 -12.15
N TRP A 33 -5.54 -14.07 -13.38
CA TRP A 33 -6.80 -14.32 -14.07
C TRP A 33 -6.98 -15.77 -14.53
N GLU A 34 -5.89 -16.51 -14.79
CA GLU A 34 -5.94 -17.93 -15.19
C GLU A 34 -6.29 -18.83 -14.01
N THR A 35 -5.70 -18.58 -12.84
CA THR A 35 -5.95 -19.37 -11.63
C THR A 35 -7.04 -18.79 -10.73
N SER A 36 -7.55 -17.59 -11.05
CA SER A 36 -8.52 -16.83 -10.23
C SER A 36 -8.08 -16.68 -8.76
N GLN A 37 -6.82 -16.29 -8.56
CA GLN A 37 -6.20 -16.20 -7.24
C GLN A 37 -5.34 -14.95 -7.07
N HIS A 38 -5.22 -14.48 -5.82
CA HIS A 38 -4.20 -13.53 -5.42
C HIS A 38 -2.79 -14.05 -5.70
N HIS A 39 -1.97 -13.20 -6.29
CA HIS A 39 -0.61 -13.53 -6.69
C HIS A 39 0.40 -12.54 -6.06
N PRO A 40 0.67 -12.67 -4.74
CA PRO A 40 1.46 -11.69 -4.01
C PRO A 40 2.96 -11.82 -4.28
N HIS A 41 3.58 -10.71 -4.67
CA HIS A 41 5.02 -10.59 -4.93
C HIS A 41 5.74 -9.86 -3.78
N LEU A 42 7.03 -10.17 -3.62
CA LEU A 42 7.94 -9.45 -2.75
C LEU A 42 9.13 -8.97 -3.59
N HIS A 43 9.21 -7.67 -3.82
CA HIS A 43 10.32 -7.02 -4.51
C HIS A 43 11.33 -6.52 -3.47
N LEU A 44 12.63 -6.66 -3.74
CA LEU A 44 13.69 -6.30 -2.79
C LEU A 44 14.80 -5.52 -3.49
N LEU A 45 15.33 -4.51 -2.79
CA LEU A 45 16.61 -3.88 -3.10
C LEU A 45 17.56 -4.25 -1.96
N LEU A 46 18.66 -4.94 -2.27
CA LEU A 46 19.56 -5.53 -1.28
C LEU A 46 20.94 -4.88 -1.34
N ASP A 47 21.48 -4.57 -0.16
CA ASP A 47 22.90 -4.29 0.04
C ASP A 47 23.57 -5.60 0.43
N SER A 48 24.23 -6.21 -0.55
CA SER A 48 24.65 -7.61 -0.52
C SER A 48 25.73 -7.89 -1.55
N VAL A 49 26.64 -8.81 -1.25
CA VAL A 49 27.36 -9.54 -2.31
C VAL A 49 26.37 -10.44 -3.06
N TYR A 50 26.62 -10.72 -4.35
CA TYR A 50 25.73 -11.59 -5.12
C TYR A 50 25.60 -12.97 -4.48
N ILE A 51 24.38 -13.51 -4.52
CA ILE A 51 24.02 -14.83 -3.97
C ILE A 51 23.54 -15.68 -5.14
N ASP A 52 24.02 -16.91 -5.24
CA ASP A 52 23.56 -17.81 -6.30
C ASP A 52 22.05 -18.06 -6.21
N LYS A 53 21.40 -18.11 -7.38
CA LYS A 53 19.95 -18.26 -7.49
C LYS A 53 19.46 -19.60 -6.93
N LYS A 54 20.23 -20.69 -7.05
CA LYS A 54 19.85 -22.00 -6.52
C LYS A 54 19.95 -22.03 -4.99
N ASP A 55 21.01 -21.45 -4.43
CA ASP A 55 21.19 -21.33 -2.98
C ASP A 55 20.07 -20.48 -2.34
N LEU A 56 19.78 -19.32 -2.92
CA LEU A 56 18.71 -18.44 -2.43
C LEU A 56 17.32 -19.10 -2.59
N ALA A 57 17.07 -19.81 -3.70
CA ALA A 57 15.83 -20.57 -3.90
C ALA A 57 15.68 -21.72 -2.87
N SER A 58 16.78 -22.41 -2.54
CA SER A 58 16.79 -23.45 -1.50
C SER A 58 16.47 -22.87 -0.11
N GLU A 59 17.07 -21.74 0.25
CA GLU A 59 16.76 -21.06 1.51
C GLU A 59 15.35 -20.47 1.54
N TRP A 60 14.81 -20.01 0.40
CA TRP A 60 13.43 -19.59 0.27
C TRP A 60 12.44 -20.74 0.46
N PHE A 61 12.70 -21.88 -0.18
CA PHE A 61 11.89 -23.10 0.01
C PHE A 61 11.89 -23.59 1.46
N LYS A 62 13.03 -23.52 2.16
CA LYS A 62 13.10 -23.84 3.61
C LYS A 62 12.27 -22.88 4.48
N CYS A 63 11.96 -21.68 4.00
CA CYS A 63 11.17 -20.69 4.72
C CYS A 63 9.66 -20.78 4.41
N THR A 64 9.31 -21.06 3.15
CA THR A 64 7.94 -21.21 2.66
C THR A 64 7.39 -22.63 2.88
N GLY A 65 8.15 -23.64 2.50
CA GLY A 65 7.76 -25.06 2.45
C GLY A 65 7.15 -25.48 1.11
N ASN A 66 6.94 -24.55 0.16
CA ASN A 66 6.25 -24.84 -1.10
C ASN A 66 6.72 -24.02 -2.32
N SER A 67 7.66 -23.09 -2.17
CA SER A 67 8.08 -22.21 -3.28
C SER A 67 9.60 -22.09 -3.41
N TYR A 68 10.09 -22.37 -4.62
CA TYR A 68 11.44 -22.06 -5.10
C TYR A 68 11.45 -20.80 -5.98
N ILE A 69 10.30 -20.15 -6.19
CA ILE A 69 10.17 -19.03 -7.13
C ILE A 69 10.88 -17.81 -6.55
N ILE A 70 12.00 -17.45 -7.17
CA ILE A 70 12.72 -16.21 -6.96
C ILE A 70 13.27 -15.68 -8.29
N ASP A 71 13.55 -14.39 -8.34
CA ASP A 71 14.49 -13.83 -9.30
C ASP A 71 15.52 -12.96 -8.59
N ILE A 72 16.77 -13.02 -9.02
CA ILE A 72 17.88 -12.22 -8.48
C ILE A 72 18.78 -11.81 -9.63
N ARG A 73 19.23 -10.55 -9.61
CA ARG A 73 20.03 -9.93 -10.66
C ARG A 73 21.04 -8.99 -10.00
N GLU A 74 22.24 -8.91 -10.56
CA GLU A 74 23.20 -7.88 -10.16
C GLU A 74 22.75 -6.50 -10.66
N ILE A 75 23.06 -5.45 -9.88
CA ILE A 75 22.70 -4.07 -10.21
C ILE A 75 23.94 -3.35 -10.73
N TYR A 76 24.06 -3.24 -12.05
CA TYR A 76 25.13 -2.45 -12.69
C TYR A 76 24.78 -0.96 -12.82
N ASN A 77 23.48 -0.60 -12.75
CA ASN A 77 23.01 0.79 -12.79
C ASN A 77 22.03 1.03 -11.64
N THR A 78 22.50 1.77 -10.63
CA THR A 78 21.74 2.06 -9.41
C THR A 78 20.51 2.94 -9.66
N SER A 79 20.57 3.90 -10.60
CA SER A 79 19.43 4.77 -10.92
C SER A 79 18.26 3.97 -11.52
N ASN A 80 18.55 3.03 -12.41
CA ASN A 80 17.52 2.18 -13.01
C ASN A 80 16.92 1.22 -11.99
N ALA A 81 17.75 0.57 -11.15
CA ALA A 81 17.25 -0.32 -10.10
C ALA A 81 16.39 0.42 -9.06
N VAL A 82 16.79 1.63 -8.65
CA VAL A 82 15.97 2.47 -7.74
C VAL A 82 14.64 2.84 -8.39
N LYS A 83 14.61 3.25 -9.67
CA LYS A 83 13.36 3.54 -10.39
C LYS A 83 12.45 2.31 -10.47
N GLU A 84 13.01 1.13 -10.75
CA GLU A 84 12.27 -0.11 -10.86
C GLU A 84 11.60 -0.49 -9.53
N VAL A 85 12.32 -0.42 -8.41
CA VAL A 85 11.73 -0.76 -7.10
C VAL A 85 10.82 0.34 -6.54
N ALA A 86 11.09 1.62 -6.84
CA ALA A 86 10.29 2.75 -6.37
C ALA A 86 8.85 2.71 -6.91
N ARG A 87 8.62 2.14 -8.11
CA ARG A 87 7.28 1.88 -8.64
C ARG A 87 6.40 1.11 -7.66
N TYR A 88 6.95 0.10 -6.98
CA TYR A 88 6.21 -0.72 -6.01
C TYR A 88 5.94 -0.01 -4.67
N SER A 89 6.62 1.10 -4.38
CA SER A 89 6.24 1.96 -3.24
C SER A 89 4.99 2.80 -3.50
N ALA A 90 4.73 3.15 -4.78
CA ALA A 90 3.56 3.93 -5.18
C ALA A 90 2.34 3.05 -5.47
N THR A 91 2.55 1.87 -6.08
CA THR A 91 1.48 0.96 -6.50
C THR A 91 1.65 -0.44 -5.88
N PRO A 92 1.40 -0.61 -4.57
CA PRO A 92 1.43 -1.92 -3.92
C PRO A 92 0.24 -2.82 -4.31
N CYS A 93 -0.84 -2.24 -4.83
CA CYS A 93 -1.96 -2.94 -5.42
C CYS A 93 -2.71 -1.98 -6.36
N ASP A 94 -3.04 -2.42 -7.57
CA ASP A 94 -3.89 -1.66 -8.49
C ASP A 94 -5.26 -2.34 -8.59
N LEU A 95 -6.29 -1.73 -7.98
CA LEU A 95 -7.64 -2.31 -7.95
C LEU A 95 -8.21 -2.57 -9.35
N ARG A 96 -7.72 -1.89 -10.40
CA ARG A 96 -8.17 -2.09 -11.78
C ARG A 96 -7.73 -3.43 -12.36
N GLU A 97 -6.71 -4.06 -11.80
CA GLU A 97 -6.22 -5.39 -12.20
C GLU A 97 -7.04 -6.53 -11.58
N PHE A 98 -8.00 -6.24 -10.70
CA PHE A 98 -8.77 -7.22 -9.94
C PHE A 98 -10.27 -7.24 -10.33
N PRO A 99 -10.94 -8.39 -10.16
CA PRO A 99 -12.40 -8.46 -10.18
C PRO A 99 -13.03 -7.56 -9.10
N LYS A 100 -14.10 -6.84 -9.45
CA LYS A 100 -14.76 -5.86 -8.54
C LYS A 100 -15.35 -6.51 -7.29
N ASP A 101 -15.81 -7.76 -7.40
CA ASP A 101 -16.30 -8.58 -6.29
C ASP A 101 -15.21 -8.91 -5.25
N ARG A 102 -13.92 -8.81 -5.61
CA ARG A 102 -12.78 -9.14 -4.74
C ARG A 102 -12.15 -7.93 -4.05
N TYR A 103 -12.71 -6.73 -4.22
CA TYR A 103 -12.15 -5.51 -3.63
C TYR A 103 -12.11 -5.54 -2.09
N LEU A 104 -13.07 -6.21 -1.44
CA LEU A 104 -13.08 -6.39 0.02
C LEU A 104 -11.95 -7.33 0.48
N GLU A 105 -11.67 -8.40 -0.28
CA GLU A 105 -10.55 -9.32 0.02
C GLU A 105 -9.20 -8.61 -0.11
N ILE A 106 -9.05 -7.71 -1.10
CA ILE A 106 -7.86 -6.87 -1.25
C ILE A 106 -7.71 -5.91 -0.06
N TYR A 107 -8.81 -5.28 0.37
CA TYR A 107 -8.84 -4.42 1.55
C TYR A 107 -8.36 -5.20 2.77
N ASP A 108 -8.95 -6.35 3.10
CA ASP A 108 -8.52 -7.18 4.23
C ASP A 108 -7.08 -7.74 4.07
N ALA A 109 -6.64 -7.96 2.83
CA ALA A 109 -5.27 -8.38 2.53
C ALA A 109 -4.22 -7.27 2.75
N CYS A 110 -4.59 -6.00 2.66
CA CYS A 110 -3.69 -4.85 2.82
C CYS A 110 -3.90 -4.07 4.13
N PHE A 111 -5.10 -4.12 4.72
CA PHE A 111 -5.51 -3.29 5.85
C PHE A 111 -4.63 -3.54 7.08
N ASN A 112 -4.14 -2.43 7.65
CA ASN A 112 -3.21 -2.40 8.79
C ASN A 112 -1.92 -3.23 8.56
N ARG A 113 -1.49 -3.44 7.31
CA ARG A 113 -0.22 -4.12 6.98
C ARG A 113 0.79 -3.15 6.40
N LYS A 114 2.07 -3.35 6.75
CA LYS A 114 3.17 -2.62 6.11
C LYS A 114 3.41 -3.20 4.72
N MET A 115 3.14 -2.40 3.69
CA MET A 115 3.41 -2.78 2.30
C MET A 115 4.87 -2.57 1.90
N CYS A 116 5.63 -1.76 2.63
CA CYS A 116 7.07 -1.61 2.42
C CYS A 116 7.84 -1.39 3.73
N GLY A 117 9.17 -1.47 3.64
CA GLY A 117 10.07 -1.08 4.72
C GLY A 117 11.54 -1.36 4.40
N SER A 118 12.43 -1.01 5.33
CA SER A 118 13.88 -1.24 5.20
C SER A 118 14.48 -1.88 6.46
N TRP A 119 15.73 -2.35 6.33
CA TRP A 119 16.54 -2.87 7.43
C TRP A 119 18.03 -2.71 7.13
N GLY A 120 18.86 -2.95 8.16
CA GLY A 120 20.32 -2.90 8.03
C GLY A 120 20.80 -1.52 7.60
N THR A 121 21.67 -1.49 6.60
CA THR A 121 22.24 -0.26 6.00
C THR A 121 21.19 0.71 5.44
N LEU A 122 19.99 0.24 5.08
CA LEU A 122 18.88 1.10 4.59
C LEU A 122 17.88 1.50 5.69
N LYS A 123 18.09 1.13 6.96
CA LYS A 123 17.13 1.36 8.07
C LYS A 123 16.79 2.84 8.32
N GLY A 124 17.65 3.78 7.90
CA GLY A 124 17.42 5.23 8.02
C GLY A 124 16.53 5.84 6.94
N ILE A 125 16.19 5.11 5.88
CA ILE A 125 15.39 5.63 4.76
C ILE A 125 13.92 5.74 5.17
N SER A 126 13.37 6.95 5.14
CA SER A 126 11.94 7.20 5.33
C SER A 126 11.17 6.91 4.04
N PHE A 127 10.20 6.00 4.12
CA PHE A 127 9.18 5.79 3.07
C PHE A 127 7.92 6.63 3.28
N LYS A 128 7.87 7.48 4.33
CA LYS A 128 6.79 8.48 4.44
C LYS A 128 6.96 9.49 3.29
N PRO A 129 5.88 9.89 2.60
CA PRO A 129 5.93 11.06 1.73
C PRO A 129 6.49 12.24 2.52
N LYS A 130 7.46 12.95 1.96
CA LYS A 130 7.88 14.23 2.52
C LYS A 130 6.70 15.18 2.36
N SER A 131 6.28 15.86 3.42
CA SER A 131 5.26 16.91 3.32
C SER A 131 5.78 17.93 2.30
N MET A 132 5.07 18.08 1.17
CA MET A 132 5.36 19.13 0.17
C MET A 132 4.67 20.45 0.53
N ILE A 133 3.91 20.44 1.61
CA ILE A 133 3.18 21.56 2.21
C ILE A 133 3.94 21.91 3.49
N GLU A 134 4.43 23.14 3.60
CA GLU A 134 5.04 23.65 4.84
C GLU A 134 3.97 23.74 5.95
N PRO A 135 4.33 23.66 7.25
CA PRO A 135 3.36 23.62 8.34
C PRO A 135 2.30 24.73 8.32
N GLU A 136 2.71 25.94 7.90
CA GLU A 136 1.90 27.15 7.73
C GLU A 136 0.88 27.07 6.58
N ASP A 137 1.14 26.26 5.55
CA ASP A 137 0.26 26.09 4.39
C ASP A 137 -0.73 24.92 4.56
N LYS A 138 -0.74 24.27 5.74
CA LYS A 138 -1.62 23.12 6.01
C LYS A 138 -3.02 23.57 6.40
N ILE A 139 -3.90 23.54 5.41
CA ILE A 139 -5.34 23.70 5.63
C ILE A 139 -5.92 22.39 6.17
N GLU A 140 -6.62 22.46 7.30
CA GLU A 140 -7.36 21.33 7.86
C GLU A 140 -8.66 21.12 7.06
N MET A 141 -8.75 20.02 6.32
CA MET A 141 -9.92 19.71 5.49
C MET A 141 -10.90 18.81 6.24
N ALA A 142 -12.19 18.96 5.95
CA ALA A 142 -13.19 17.97 6.33
C ALA A 142 -12.83 16.56 5.85
N SER A 143 -13.24 15.54 6.62
CA SER A 143 -12.97 14.16 6.26
C SER A 143 -13.55 13.80 4.89
N GLY A 144 -12.89 12.91 4.13
CA GLY A 144 -13.37 12.49 2.81
C GLY A 144 -14.79 11.88 2.84
N ALA A 145 -15.22 11.34 3.98
CA ALA A 145 -16.60 10.87 4.19
C ALA A 145 -17.61 12.03 4.29
N MET A 146 -17.25 13.12 4.98
CA MET A 146 -18.06 14.34 5.09
C MET A 146 -18.14 15.07 3.74
N VAL A 147 -17.00 15.23 3.06
CA VAL A 147 -16.94 15.78 1.70
C VAL A 147 -17.81 14.96 0.75
N PHE A 148 -17.75 13.62 0.81
CA PHE A 148 -18.60 12.76 -0.01
C PHE A 148 -20.08 12.90 0.35
N ALA A 149 -20.44 12.93 1.64
CA ALA A 149 -21.83 13.07 2.07
C ALA A 149 -22.46 14.38 1.57
N MET A 150 -21.78 15.50 1.77
CA MET A 150 -22.29 16.84 1.48
C MET A 150 -22.11 17.26 0.00
N ARG A 151 -21.47 16.45 -0.86
CA ARG A 151 -21.13 16.80 -2.26
C ARG A 151 -22.28 17.26 -3.18
N ASN A 152 -23.53 17.06 -2.75
CA ASN A 152 -24.74 17.46 -3.47
C ASN A 152 -25.44 18.68 -2.86
N GLU A 153 -25.04 19.08 -1.65
CA GLU A 153 -25.73 20.05 -0.77
C GLU A 153 -24.83 21.25 -0.45
N ASP A 154 -23.52 21.04 -0.40
CA ASP A 154 -22.49 22.05 -0.14
C ASP A 154 -21.57 22.20 -1.37
N ASP A 155 -21.39 23.44 -1.84
CA ASP A 155 -20.61 23.73 -3.04
C ASP A 155 -19.10 23.56 -2.87
N ASN A 156 -18.57 23.74 -1.66
CA ASN A 156 -17.17 23.49 -1.34
C ASN A 156 -16.88 21.99 -1.28
N ALA A 157 -17.77 21.20 -0.66
CA ALA A 157 -17.71 19.74 -0.68
C ALA A 157 -17.81 19.19 -2.11
N ARG A 158 -18.70 19.76 -2.93
CA ARG A 158 -18.84 19.45 -4.36
C ARG A 158 -17.57 19.76 -5.15
N ALA A 159 -16.98 20.94 -4.93
CA ALA A 159 -15.71 21.36 -5.52
C ALA A 159 -14.55 20.42 -5.17
N ILE A 160 -14.37 20.13 -3.88
CA ILE A 160 -13.31 19.23 -3.39
C ILE A 160 -13.51 17.81 -3.96
N TRP A 161 -14.75 17.31 -4.00
CA TRP A 161 -15.05 16.00 -4.58
C TRP A 161 -14.72 15.93 -6.08
N LEU A 162 -15.08 16.94 -6.86
CA LEU A 162 -14.78 17.01 -8.30
C LEU A 162 -13.28 17.15 -8.59
N MET A 163 -12.54 17.88 -7.76
CA MET A 163 -11.08 17.95 -7.84
C MET A 163 -10.45 16.58 -7.55
N CYS A 164 -10.82 15.93 -6.45
CA CYS A 164 -10.29 14.63 -6.04
C CYS A 164 -10.63 13.48 -7.00
N THR A 165 -11.73 13.61 -7.77
CA THR A 165 -12.12 12.64 -8.81
C THR A 165 -11.59 12.98 -10.21
N GLY A 166 -10.88 14.11 -10.37
CA GLY A 166 -10.32 14.54 -11.65
C GLY A 166 -11.38 14.91 -12.69
N HIS A 167 -12.52 15.46 -12.24
CA HIS A 167 -13.67 15.82 -13.08
C HIS A 167 -14.03 17.31 -12.99
N GLY A 168 -13.26 18.13 -12.26
CA GLY A 168 -13.39 19.58 -12.21
C GLY A 168 -12.05 20.30 -12.38
N PRO A 169 -12.06 21.59 -12.78
CA PRO A 169 -10.86 22.43 -12.73
C PRO A 169 -10.38 22.61 -11.28
N VAL A 170 -9.09 22.92 -11.10
CA VAL A 170 -8.57 23.32 -9.79
C VAL A 170 -9.13 24.71 -9.46
N ILE A 171 -10.06 24.78 -8.51
CA ILE A 171 -10.79 26.01 -8.20
C ILE A 171 -9.96 26.85 -7.21
N GLN A 172 -9.55 28.06 -7.62
CA GLN A 172 -9.08 29.07 -6.69
C GLN A 172 -10.26 29.65 -5.91
N GLY A 173 -10.21 29.63 -4.58
CA GLY A 173 -11.19 30.29 -3.72
C GLY A 173 -12.27 29.40 -3.12
N VAL A 174 -12.00 28.11 -2.87
CA VAL A 174 -12.81 27.32 -1.93
C VAL A 174 -12.65 27.95 -0.53
N ASP A 175 -13.74 28.39 0.09
CA ASP A 175 -13.73 28.89 1.47
C ASP A 175 -13.66 27.70 2.42
N MET A 176 -12.49 27.50 3.01
CA MET A 176 -12.18 26.34 3.85
C MET A 176 -12.59 26.54 5.31
N ASP A 177 -12.82 27.78 5.76
CA ASP A 177 -13.21 28.08 7.15
C ASP A 177 -14.68 27.72 7.41
N HIS A 178 -15.51 27.72 6.36
CA HIS A 178 -16.96 27.52 6.45
C HIS A 178 -17.39 26.07 6.79
N ILE A 179 -16.48 25.09 6.69
CA ILE A 179 -16.81 23.66 6.94
C ILE A 179 -16.50 23.24 8.39
N VAL A 180 -15.77 24.06 9.16
CA VAL A 180 -15.20 23.64 10.45
C VAL A 180 -16.12 23.93 11.66
N ARG A 181 -17.17 24.74 11.50
CA ARG A 181 -17.96 25.26 12.65
C ARG A 181 -19.48 25.30 12.43
N GLU A 182 -20.12 24.15 12.59
CA GLU A 182 -21.26 23.92 13.51
C GLU A 182 -21.86 22.49 13.32
N GLY A 183 -22.35 21.87 14.40
CA GLY A 183 -23.21 20.67 14.34
C GLY A 183 -22.58 19.26 14.41
N TYR A 184 -21.25 19.10 14.29
CA TYR A 184 -20.68 17.74 14.14
C TYR A 184 -20.65 16.86 15.41
N GLU A 185 -20.83 17.43 16.62
CA GLU A 185 -20.85 16.65 17.87
C GLU A 185 -22.14 15.81 18.04
N GLU A 186 -23.26 16.19 17.44
CA GLU A 186 -24.50 15.41 17.52
C GLU A 186 -24.47 14.16 16.60
N HIS A 187 -23.82 14.25 15.44
CA HIS A 187 -23.73 13.11 14.49
C HIS A 187 -22.70 12.05 14.89
N MET A 188 -21.74 12.35 15.77
CA MET A 188 -20.86 11.33 16.36
C MET A 188 -21.57 10.47 17.42
N ASN A 189 -22.61 10.98 18.08
CA ASN A 189 -23.36 10.26 19.12
C ASN A 189 -24.42 9.28 18.55
N SER A 190 -24.57 9.23 17.23
CA SER A 190 -25.15 8.11 16.52
C SER A 190 -24.39 7.91 15.22
N PRO A 191 -23.28 7.14 15.22
CA PRO A 191 -22.66 6.73 13.97
C PRO A 191 -23.75 6.10 13.09
N PRO A 192 -23.72 6.29 11.76
CA PRO A 192 -24.71 5.69 10.88
C PRO A 192 -24.75 4.20 11.16
N LYS A 193 -25.89 3.74 11.70
CA LYS A 193 -26.12 2.32 11.94
C LYS A 193 -26.10 1.64 10.59
N PHE A 194 -24.94 1.10 10.21
CA PHE A 194 -24.80 0.26 9.03
C PHE A 194 -25.91 -0.78 9.08
N HIS A 195 -26.85 -0.66 8.14
CA HIS A 195 -28.12 -1.37 8.22
C HIS A 195 -27.80 -2.88 8.23
N PRO A 196 -28.15 -3.64 9.28
CA PRO A 196 -27.56 -4.96 9.52
C PRO A 196 -28.16 -6.08 8.63
N GLN A 197 -28.60 -5.74 7.42
CA GLN A 197 -29.40 -6.58 6.54
C GLN A 197 -28.94 -6.54 5.08
N ILE A 198 -27.70 -6.98 4.81
CA ILE A 198 -27.42 -7.77 3.61
C ILE A 198 -26.57 -8.98 4.05
N ARG A 199 -27.17 -10.18 4.01
CA ARG A 199 -26.51 -11.48 4.23
C ARG A 199 -26.63 -12.34 2.96
N PHE A 200 -25.85 -13.43 2.96
CA PHE A 200 -25.74 -14.56 2.00
C PHE A 200 -24.45 -14.48 1.14
N ASN A 201 -23.34 -15.22 1.38
CA ASN A 201 -23.07 -16.68 1.48
C ASN A 201 -22.86 -17.34 0.09
N PHE A 202 -21.83 -18.13 -0.23
CA PHE A 202 -20.62 -18.65 0.47
C PHE A 202 -19.45 -18.79 -0.56
N ALA A 203 -18.20 -18.42 -0.25
CA ALA A 203 -17.09 -19.20 0.35
C ALA A 203 -16.50 -20.36 -0.50
N ALA A 204 -15.30 -20.14 -1.06
CA ALA A 204 -14.19 -21.09 -1.22
C ALA A 204 -12.88 -20.29 -1.41
#